data_AF-A0A948W9Y0-F1
#
_entry.id   AF-A0A948W9Y0-F1
#
_cell.length_a   1.000
_cell.length_b   1.000
_cell.length_c   1.000
_cell.angle_alpha   90.00
_cell.angle_beta   90.00
_cell.angle_gamma   90.00
#
_symmetry.space_group_name_H-M   'P 1'
#
loop_
_entity.id
_entity.type
_entity.pdbx_description
1 polymer ?
#
loop_
_entity_poly.entity_id
_entity_poly.type
_entity_poly.pdbx_seq_one_letter_code
_entity_poly.pdbx_strand_id
1 'polypeptide(L)'
;LQSVDLAYKAAMAKLSTPQLTRVLNDATTQHQPPVSKGIRPKLRYAHQGGVNPPIVVVHGNHVLGVKDAYKRYLEGVFRQAFQLIGTPLRVQFNQGENPFVEADTRKQGEGLVTMRRRKNAQRAALKARKEEDSAQEKKRIAKGTGLEIAKRVKKVSRKK
;
A
#
# COMPACT_ATOMS: atom_id res chain seq x y z
N LEU A 1 2.72 26.37 -40.55
CA LEU A 1 3.39 25.05 -40.55
C LEU A 1 2.45 24.05 -39.89
N GLN A 2 1.67 23.28 -40.67
CA GLN A 2 0.60 22.43 -40.12
C GLN A 2 1.10 21.36 -39.13
N SER A 3 2.28 20.80 -39.38
CA SER A 3 2.90 19.76 -38.56
C SER A 3 3.31 20.25 -37.17
N VAL A 4 3.75 21.51 -37.06
CA VAL A 4 4.12 22.13 -35.78
C VAL A 4 2.87 22.36 -34.93
N ASP A 5 1.80 22.85 -35.54
CA ASP A 5 0.52 23.10 -34.87
C ASP A 5 -0.11 21.79 -34.36
N LEU A 6 0.01 20.70 -35.13
CA LEU A 6 -0.45 19.37 -34.72
C LEU A 6 0.35 18.82 -33.54
N ALA A 7 1.68 18.91 -33.58
CA ALA A 7 2.54 18.48 -32.48
C ALA A 7 2.27 19.29 -31.20
N TYR A 8 2.04 20.60 -31.34
CA TYR A 8 1.67 21.47 -30.23
C TYR A 8 0.31 21.10 -29.62
N LYS A 9 -0.70 20.85 -30.47
CA LYS A 9 -2.02 20.38 -30.01
C LYS A 9 -1.94 19.05 -29.28
N ALA A 10 -1.15 18.10 -29.78
CA ALA A 10 -0.90 16.83 -29.09
C ALA A 10 -0.16 17.03 -27.75
N ALA A 11 0.77 17.99 -27.68
CA ALA A 11 1.49 18.33 -26.45
C ALA A 11 0.59 18.95 -25.40
N MET A 12 -0.47 19.65 -25.82
CA MET A 12 -1.40 20.35 -24.94
C MET A 12 -2.72 19.61 -24.74
N ALA A 13 -2.82 18.37 -25.24
CA ALA A 13 -4.04 17.59 -25.19
C ALA A 13 -4.49 17.34 -23.74
N LYS A 14 -5.77 17.66 -23.44
CA LYS A 14 -6.41 17.31 -22.17
C LYS A 14 -7.00 15.91 -22.30
N LEU A 15 -6.43 14.96 -21.57
CA LEU A 15 -6.82 13.56 -21.60
C LEU A 15 -7.79 13.28 -20.44
N SER A 16 -9.02 12.90 -20.76
CA SER A 16 -10.01 12.63 -19.72
C SER A 16 -9.68 11.35 -18.95
N THR A 17 -9.82 11.39 -17.62
CA THR A 17 -9.52 10.24 -16.75
C THR A 17 -10.36 8.99 -17.04
N PRO A 18 -11.65 9.07 -17.44
CA PRO A 18 -12.42 7.87 -17.78
C PRO A 18 -11.92 7.20 -19.06
N GLN A 19 -11.55 8.00 -20.08
CA GLN A 19 -11.00 7.46 -21.32
C GLN A 19 -9.65 6.79 -21.09
N LEU A 20 -8.76 7.43 -20.32
CA LEU A 20 -7.46 6.86 -19.95
C LEU A 20 -7.63 5.52 -19.22
N THR A 21 -8.56 5.45 -18.28
CA THR A 21 -8.82 4.23 -17.50
C THR A 21 -9.42 3.12 -18.37
N ARG A 22 -10.31 3.45 -19.32
CA ARG A 22 -10.84 2.47 -20.28
C ARG A 22 -9.74 1.87 -21.15
N VAL A 23 -8.91 2.72 -21.75
CA VAL A 23 -7.78 2.28 -22.57
C VAL A 23 -6.80 1.43 -21.76
N LEU A 24 -6.53 1.80 -20.50
CA LEU A 24 -5.69 1.01 -19.59
C LEU A 24 -6.25 -0.41 -19.37
N ASN A 25 -7.56 -0.53 -19.14
CA ASN A 25 -8.21 -1.82 -18.91
C ASN A 25 -8.18 -2.69 -20.16
N ASP A 26 -8.43 -2.10 -21.33
CA ASP A 26 -8.37 -2.79 -22.61
C ASP A 26 -6.93 -3.29 -22.89
N ALA A 27 -5.93 -2.44 -22.66
CA ALA A 27 -4.51 -2.79 -22.79
C ALA A 27 -4.12 -3.94 -21.85
N THR A 28 -4.56 -3.89 -20.59
CA THR A 28 -4.25 -4.91 -19.57
C THR A 28 -4.91 -6.25 -19.90
N THR A 29 -6.10 -6.22 -20.51
CA THR A 29 -6.82 -7.42 -20.98
C THR A 29 -6.08 -8.08 -22.13
N GLN A 30 -5.58 -7.28 -23.08
CA GLN A 30 -4.83 -7.77 -24.24
C GLN A 30 -3.46 -8.31 -23.85
N HIS A 31 -2.71 -7.56 -23.02
CA HIS A 31 -1.40 -7.95 -22.57
C HIS A 31 -1.27 -7.70 -21.08
N GLN A 32 -1.19 -8.78 -20.30
CA GLN A 32 -1.09 -8.66 -18.84
C GLN A 32 0.31 -8.27 -18.38
N PRO A 33 0.45 -7.47 -17.31
CA PRO A 33 1.75 -7.07 -16.78
C PRO A 33 2.52 -8.28 -16.25
N PRO A 34 3.81 -8.45 -16.58
CA PRO A 34 4.59 -9.60 -16.12
C PRO A 34 4.66 -9.65 -14.58
N VAL A 35 4.73 -10.87 -14.05
CA VAL A 35 4.84 -11.11 -12.61
C VAL A 35 6.19 -10.57 -12.11
N SER A 36 6.16 -9.86 -10.99
CA SER A 36 7.34 -9.28 -10.34
C SER A 36 7.35 -9.65 -8.87
N LYS A 37 8.47 -10.22 -8.39
CA LYS A 37 8.63 -10.69 -7.00
C LYS A 37 7.49 -11.63 -6.54
N GLY A 38 7.02 -12.49 -7.44
CA GLY A 38 5.97 -13.49 -7.16
C GLY A 38 4.53 -12.96 -7.18
N ILE A 39 4.31 -11.66 -7.38
CA ILE A 39 2.97 -11.06 -7.42
C ILE A 39 2.77 -10.33 -8.76
N ARG A 40 1.57 -10.44 -9.33
CA ARG A 40 1.22 -9.67 -10.53
C ARG A 40 0.81 -8.24 -10.13
N PRO A 41 1.42 -7.19 -10.72
CA PRO A 41 0.96 -5.82 -10.51
C PRO A 41 -0.51 -5.65 -10.92
N LYS A 42 -1.29 -4.95 -10.10
CA LYS A 42 -2.71 -4.65 -10.39
C LYS A 42 -2.85 -3.18 -10.71
N LEU A 43 -3.11 -2.85 -11.98
CA LEU A 43 -3.37 -1.50 -12.45
C LEU A 43 -4.86 -1.18 -12.22
N ARG A 44 -5.17 -0.07 -11.56
CA ARG A 44 -6.54 0.27 -11.15
C ARG A 44 -7.17 1.36 -12.01
N TYR A 45 -6.47 2.48 -12.15
CA TYR A 45 -6.94 3.61 -12.94
C TYR A 45 -5.76 4.46 -13.40
N ALA A 46 -6.00 5.31 -14.39
CA ALA A 46 -5.02 6.24 -14.92
C ALA A 46 -5.58 7.66 -14.97
N HIS A 47 -4.71 8.63 -14.75
CA HIS A 47 -5.03 10.04 -14.92
C HIS A 47 -3.88 10.81 -15.57
N GLN A 48 -4.19 11.98 -16.13
CA GLN A 48 -3.18 12.87 -16.65
C GLN A 48 -2.47 13.58 -15.50
N GLY A 49 -1.18 13.31 -15.32
CA GLY A 49 -0.34 13.98 -14.31
C GLY A 49 0.34 15.25 -14.82
N GLY A 50 0.54 15.38 -16.13
CA GLY A 50 1.21 16.52 -16.74
C GLY A 50 0.78 16.73 -18.19
N VAL A 51 0.93 17.96 -18.66
CA VAL A 51 0.47 18.38 -19.99
C VAL A 51 1.60 18.31 -21.01
N ASN A 52 2.73 19.01 -20.81
CA ASN A 52 3.83 19.06 -21.79
C ASN A 52 5.19 18.70 -21.17
N PRO A 53 5.73 17.49 -21.42
CA PRO A 53 5.16 16.40 -22.22
C PRO A 53 3.94 15.74 -21.53
N PRO A 54 3.03 15.07 -22.27
CA PRO A 54 1.91 14.37 -21.66
C PRO A 54 2.40 13.25 -20.73
N ILE A 55 2.01 13.33 -19.46
CA ILE A 55 2.35 12.32 -18.45
C ILE A 55 1.06 11.61 -18.04
N VAL A 56 1.04 10.28 -18.20
CA VAL A 56 -0.04 9.43 -17.70
C VAL A 56 0.44 8.74 -16.43
N VAL A 57 -0.22 9.02 -15.31
CA VAL A 57 0.08 8.40 -14.02
C VAL A 57 -0.92 7.27 -13.81
N VAL A 58 -0.39 6.05 -13.71
CA VAL A 58 -1.14 4.83 -13.46
C VAL A 58 -1.05 4.48 -11.98
N HIS A 59 -2.21 4.39 -11.34
CA HIS A 59 -2.31 3.95 -9.96
C HIS A 59 -2.62 2.47 -9.87
N GLY A 60 -2.10 1.83 -8.83
CA GLY A 60 -2.37 0.44 -8.59
C GLY A 60 -1.64 -0.14 -7.39
N ASN A 61 -1.69 -1.46 -7.30
CA ASN A 61 -0.98 -2.23 -6.28
C ASN A 61 0.24 -2.90 -6.91
N HIS A 62 1.37 -2.89 -6.19
CA HIS A 62 2.65 -3.45 -6.65
C HIS A 62 3.15 -2.87 -7.99
N VAL A 63 2.79 -1.63 -8.28
CA VAL A 63 3.14 -0.98 -9.57
C VAL A 63 4.61 -0.58 -9.66
N LEU A 64 5.30 -0.45 -8.51
CA LEU A 64 6.75 -0.25 -8.46
C LEU A 64 7.55 -1.46 -9.01
N GLY A 65 6.92 -2.64 -9.10
CA GLY A 65 7.54 -3.84 -9.64
C GLY A 65 7.37 -4.02 -11.15
N VAL A 66 6.68 -3.09 -11.83
CA VAL A 66 6.43 -3.19 -13.28
C VAL A 66 7.75 -3.01 -14.04
N LYS A 67 8.04 -3.92 -14.97
CA LYS A 67 9.25 -3.86 -15.81
C LYS A 67 9.14 -2.72 -16.83
N ASP A 68 10.27 -2.11 -17.18
CA ASP A 68 10.34 -1.03 -18.18
C ASP A 68 9.78 -1.41 -19.55
N ALA A 69 9.91 -2.68 -19.95
CA ALA A 69 9.30 -3.17 -21.19
C ALA A 69 7.77 -2.99 -21.21
N TYR A 70 7.11 -3.23 -20.09
CA TYR A 70 5.66 -3.08 -19.98
C TYR A 70 5.25 -1.59 -19.89
N LYS A 71 6.11 -0.75 -19.29
CA LYS A 71 5.95 0.71 -19.34
C LYS A 71 5.94 1.22 -20.78
N ARG A 72 6.91 0.80 -21.60
CA ARG A 72 7.01 1.16 -23.03
C ARG A 72 5.81 0.67 -23.84
N TYR A 73 5.31 -0.53 -23.52
CA TYR A 73 4.07 -1.05 -24.10
C TYR A 73 2.89 -0.10 -23.83
N LEU A 74 2.65 0.28 -22.57
CA LEU A 74 1.59 1.21 -22.20
C LEU A 74 1.78 2.59 -22.87
N GLU A 75 3.00 3.10 -22.94
CA GLU A 75 3.31 4.36 -23.64
C GLU A 75 2.87 4.29 -25.11
N GLY A 76 3.15 3.17 -25.79
CA GLY A 76 2.73 2.93 -27.17
C GLY A 76 1.20 2.88 -27.31
N VAL A 77 0.52 2.15 -26.43
CA VAL A 77 -0.95 2.01 -26.47
C VAL A 77 -1.64 3.36 -26.25
N PHE A 78 -1.22 4.13 -25.25
CA PHE A 78 -1.80 5.45 -25.01
C PHE A 78 -1.52 6.42 -26.16
N ARG A 79 -0.30 6.39 -26.72
CA ARG A 79 0.05 7.24 -27.86
C ARG A 79 -0.84 6.95 -29.07
N GLN A 80 -1.11 5.67 -29.36
CA GLN A 80 -1.99 5.25 -30.45
C GLN A 80 -3.45 5.62 -30.19
N ALA A 81 -3.96 5.34 -28.98
CA ALA A 81 -5.36 5.57 -28.63
C ALA A 81 -5.75 7.06 -28.68
N PHE A 82 -4.85 7.96 -28.28
CA PHE A 82 -5.10 9.40 -28.26
C PHE A 82 -4.48 10.16 -29.43
N GLN A 83 -3.91 9.44 -30.43
CA GLN A 83 -3.33 10.01 -31.64
C GLN A 83 -2.31 11.14 -31.35
N LEU A 84 -1.47 10.92 -30.34
CA LEU A 84 -0.47 11.91 -29.91
C LEU A 84 0.73 11.87 -30.86
N ILE A 85 0.73 12.75 -31.86
CA ILE A 85 1.76 12.84 -32.90
C ILE A 85 2.76 13.93 -32.51
N GLY A 86 4.06 13.63 -32.63
CA GLY A 86 5.14 14.60 -32.43
C GLY A 86 5.52 14.86 -30.97
N THR A 87 4.87 14.23 -30.00
CA THR A 87 5.17 14.40 -28.56
C THR A 87 5.48 13.08 -27.88
N PRO A 88 6.53 13.02 -27.03
CA PRO A 88 6.80 11.83 -26.24
C PRO A 88 5.78 11.73 -25.09
N LEU A 89 5.08 10.61 -24.98
CA LEU A 89 4.22 10.31 -23.83
C LEU A 89 5.02 9.54 -22.78
N ARG A 90 4.88 9.92 -21.50
CA ARG A 90 5.56 9.26 -20.38
C ARG A 90 4.54 8.59 -19.48
N VAL A 91 4.75 7.31 -19.19
CA VAL A 91 3.96 6.60 -18.18
C VAL A 91 4.70 6.59 -16.86
N GLN A 92 4.03 7.00 -15.79
CA GLN A 92 4.52 6.92 -14.43
C GLN A 92 3.62 6.01 -13.61
N PHE A 93 4.21 5.30 -12.66
CA PHE A 93 3.48 4.43 -11.74
C PHE A 93 3.49 5.05 -10.36
N ASN A 94 2.31 5.17 -9.75
CA ASN A 94 2.20 5.65 -8.38
C ASN A 94 1.50 4.60 -7.52
N GLN A 95 2.12 4.26 -6.40
CA GLN A 95 1.61 3.31 -5.42
C GLN A 95 1.23 4.07 -4.15
N GLY A 96 0.01 3.85 -3.66
CA GLY A 96 -0.40 4.39 -2.37
C GLY A 96 0.44 3.81 -1.23
N GLU A 97 0.81 4.65 -0.27
CA GLU A 97 1.51 4.23 0.95
C GLU A 97 0.54 3.51 1.89
N ASN A 98 1.02 2.45 2.57
CA ASN A 98 0.22 1.72 3.54
C ASN A 98 0.53 2.23 4.96
N PRO A 99 -0.39 2.95 5.63
CA PRO A 99 -0.14 3.55 6.94
C PRO A 99 0.03 2.52 8.08
N PHE A 100 -0.35 1.26 7.85
CA PHE A 100 -0.26 0.20 8.85
C PHE A 100 1.04 -0.63 8.75
N VAL A 101 1.91 -0.32 7.80
CA VAL A 101 3.21 -0.97 7.68
C VAL A 101 4.20 -0.15 8.48
N GLU A 102 4.58 -0.64 9.67
CA GLU A 102 5.76 -0.12 10.35
C GLU A 102 6.97 -0.31 9.43
N ALA A 103 7.78 0.73 9.25
CA ALA A 103 8.99 0.65 8.45
C ALA A 103 9.84 -0.53 8.96
N ASP A 104 10.19 -1.45 8.06
CA ASP A 104 10.90 -2.69 8.39
C ASP A 104 12.22 -2.31 9.09
N THR A 105 12.28 -2.37 10.43
CA THR A 105 13.45 -2.04 11.27
C THR A 105 14.54 -3.13 11.20
N ARG A 106 14.70 -3.75 10.03
CA ARG A 106 15.79 -4.69 9.77
C ARG A 106 17.05 -3.86 9.57
N LYS A 107 18.01 -3.99 10.49
CA LYS A 107 19.32 -3.40 10.29
C LYS A 107 19.95 -4.10 9.08
N GLN A 108 20.34 -3.33 8.07
CA GLN A 108 21.10 -3.88 6.94
C GLN A 108 22.37 -4.57 7.47
N GLY A 109 22.64 -5.80 7.03
CA GLY A 109 23.80 -6.58 7.45
C GLY A 109 23.57 -7.60 8.59
N GLU A 110 22.37 -7.68 9.18
CA GLU A 110 22.07 -8.75 10.15
C GLU A 110 21.81 -10.10 9.42
N GLY A 111 22.68 -11.08 9.67
CA GLY A 111 22.48 -12.46 9.20
C GLY A 111 21.26 -13.16 9.82
N LEU A 112 20.89 -14.33 9.28
CA LEU A 112 19.69 -15.07 9.70
C LEU A 112 19.69 -15.40 11.21
N VAL A 113 20.85 -15.69 11.79
CA VAL A 113 21.01 -16.09 13.20
C VAL A 113 20.79 -14.91 14.15
N THR A 114 21.38 -13.74 13.86
CA THR A 114 21.25 -12.53 14.67
C THR A 114 19.80 -12.00 14.62
N MET A 115 19.19 -12.02 13.44
CA MET A 115 17.76 -11.73 13.25
C MET A 115 16.85 -12.65 14.08
N ARG A 116 17.12 -13.97 14.10
CA ARG A 116 16.34 -14.95 14.88
C ARG A 116 16.47 -14.71 16.39
N ARG A 117 17.67 -14.45 16.90
CA ARG A 117 17.88 -14.14 18.33
C ARG A 117 17.07 -12.91 18.76
N ARG A 118 17.11 -11.83 17.97
CA ARG A 118 16.35 -10.60 18.25
C ARG A 118 14.85 -10.85 18.28
N LYS A 119 14.30 -11.54 17.27
CA LYS A 119 12.87 -11.88 17.21
C LYS A 119 12.44 -12.75 18.39
N ASN A 120 13.25 -13.73 18.78
CA ASN A 120 12.96 -14.59 19.92
C ASN A 120 12.98 -13.80 21.24
N ALA A 121 13.94 -12.89 21.42
CA ALA A 121 14.00 -12.02 22.60
C ALA A 121 12.79 -11.07 22.67
N GLN A 122 12.40 -10.45 21.54
CA GLN A 122 11.19 -9.62 21.46
C GLN A 122 9.92 -10.40 21.79
N ARG A 123 9.79 -11.63 21.27
CA ARG A 123 8.65 -12.52 21.59
C ARG A 123 8.61 -12.92 23.06
N ALA A 124 9.76 -13.21 23.67
CA ALA A 124 9.85 -13.51 25.09
C ALA A 124 9.44 -12.31 25.95
N ALA A 125 9.89 -11.09 25.61
CA ALA A 125 9.51 -9.87 26.30
C ALA A 125 8.01 -9.55 26.18
N LEU A 126 7.42 -9.72 24.99
CA LEU A 126 5.97 -9.55 24.80
C LEU A 126 5.16 -10.58 25.59
N LYS A 127 5.64 -11.84 25.66
CA LYS A 127 5.00 -12.88 26.45
C LYS A 127 5.07 -12.56 27.95
N ALA A 128 6.22 -12.12 28.45
CA ALA A 128 6.39 -11.70 29.84
C ALA A 128 5.47 -10.53 30.20
N ARG A 129 5.40 -9.48 29.37
CA ARG A 129 4.46 -8.37 29.55
C ARG A 129 3.01 -8.83 29.59
N LYS A 130 2.61 -9.72 28.68
CA LYS A 130 1.26 -10.29 28.66
C LYS A 130 0.95 -11.12 29.91
N GLU A 131 1.94 -11.86 30.42
CA GLU A 131 1.82 -12.63 31.67
C GLU A 131 1.68 -11.70 32.89
N GLU A 132 2.48 -10.63 32.95
CA GLU A 132 2.40 -9.58 33.97
C GLU A 132 1.04 -8.87 33.95
N ASP A 133 0.57 -8.45 32.78
CA ASP A 133 -0.73 -7.81 32.59
C ASP A 133 -1.87 -8.75 33.04
N SER A 134 -1.79 -10.04 32.66
CA SER A 134 -2.78 -11.04 33.08
C SER A 134 -2.76 -11.32 34.58
N ALA A 135 -1.59 -11.24 35.22
CA ALA A 135 -1.43 -11.41 36.66
C ALA A 135 -1.95 -10.19 37.43
N GLN A 136 -1.73 -8.98 36.92
CA GLN A 136 -2.32 -7.75 37.46
C GLN A 136 -3.84 -7.77 37.35
N GLU A 137 -4.39 -8.23 36.22
CA GLU A 137 -5.83 -8.34 36.02
C GLU A 137 -6.46 -9.34 36.99
N LYS A 138 -5.87 -10.53 37.16
CA LYS A 138 -6.30 -11.51 38.17
C LYS A 138 -6.26 -10.95 39.59
N LYS A 139 -5.22 -10.18 39.95
CA LYS A 139 -5.13 -9.50 41.26
C LYS A 139 -6.21 -8.44 41.44
N ARG A 140 -6.55 -7.68 40.39
CA ARG A 140 -7.65 -6.70 40.42
C ARG A 140 -9.00 -7.37 40.64
N ILE A 141 -9.27 -8.47 39.92
CA ILE A 141 -10.51 -9.25 40.06
C ILE A 141 -10.63 -9.83 41.47
N ALA A 142 -9.58 -10.46 42.00
CA ALA A 142 -9.57 -11.03 43.35
C ALA A 142 -9.75 -9.98 44.45
N LYS A 143 -9.18 -8.78 44.27
CA LYS A 143 -9.35 -7.66 45.21
C LYS A 143 -10.77 -7.10 45.16
N GLY A 144 -11.39 -7.05 43.97
CA GLY A 144 -12.77 -6.63 43.78
C GLY A 144 -13.78 -7.60 44.43
N THR A 145 -13.62 -8.90 44.21
CA THR A 145 -14.49 -9.93 44.79
C THR A 145 -14.32 -10.05 46.32
N GLY A 146 -13.09 -9.95 46.83
CA GLY A 146 -12.82 -9.94 48.27
C GLY A 146 -13.43 -8.74 49.01
N LEU A 147 -13.45 -7.56 48.37
CA LEU A 147 -14.10 -6.35 48.91
C LEU A 147 -15.63 -6.46 48.92
N GLU A 148 -16.25 -7.08 47.91
CA GLU A 148 -17.68 -7.35 47.89
C GLU A 148 -18.10 -8.37 48.96
N ILE A 149 -17.35 -9.46 49.11
CA ILE A 149 -17.62 -10.49 50.13
C ILE A 149 -17.47 -9.90 51.54
N ALA A 150 -16.40 -9.14 51.80
CA ALA A 150 -16.19 -8.48 53.10
C ALA A 150 -17.29 -7.44 53.43
N LYS A 151 -17.77 -6.67 52.43
CA LYS A 151 -18.92 -5.77 52.61
C LYS A 151 -20.21 -6.54 52.89
N ARG A 152 -20.42 -7.70 52.26
CA ARG A 152 -21.60 -8.55 52.48
C ARG A 152 -21.59 -9.19 53.88
N VAL A 153 -20.44 -9.68 54.36
CA VAL A 153 -20.28 -10.25 55.71
C VAL A 153 -20.50 -9.20 56.81
N LYS A 154 -19.93 -7.98 56.68
CA LYS A 154 -20.18 -6.86 57.63
C LYS A 154 -21.65 -6.42 57.67
N LYS A 155 -22.39 -6.52 56.56
CA LYS A 155 -23.81 -6.17 56.50
C LYS A 155 -24.69 -7.22 57.19
N VAL A 156 -24.28 -8.49 57.16
CA VAL A 156 -24.96 -9.60 57.86
C VAL A 156 -24.65 -9.58 59.36
N SER A 157 -23.42 -9.27 59.77
CA SER A 157 -23.04 -9.24 61.20
C SER A 157 -23.62 -8.05 61.98
N ARG A 158 -24.05 -6.98 61.31
CA ARG A 158 -24.71 -5.81 61.94
C ARG A 158 -26.22 -5.97 62.11
N LYS A 159 -26.79 -7.11 61.69
CA LYS A 159 -28.24 -7.39 61.67
C LYS A 159 -28.68 -8.46 62.68
N LYS A 160 -27.75 -8.93 63.52
CA LYS A 160 -28.01 -9.70 64.75
C LYS A 160 -27.71 -8.81 65.93
#